data_AF-A0A1B1Y2V5-F1
#
_entry.id   AF-A0A1B1Y2V5-F1
#
_cell.length_a   1.000
_cell.length_b   1.000
_cell.length_c   1.000
_cell.angle_alpha   90.00
_cell.angle_beta   90.00
_cell.angle_gamma   90.00
#
_symmetry.space_group_name_H-M   'P 1'
#
loop_
_entity.id
_entity.type
_entity.pdbx_description
1 polymer ?
#
loop_
_entity_poly.entity_id
_entity_poly.type
_entity_poly.pdbx_seq_one_letter_code
_entity_poly.pdbx_strand_id
1 'polypeptide(L)'
;MKNKKIWWFLLRFFGTYFLFFLGYSIFLMSTETKVPNFKSDPITHHVAASTNWLLNVWDANAQIEQHTEELSIKLFVDNNYVARVIEGCNSMSIIILFIAFIVAFKGDWKKTCLFAIIGGFTIYLVNIIRIAMLAYGMVYFKKYEIILHDLLFPAVIYGYVFLLWVIWVNRFSNLKKRTS
;
A
#
# COMPACT_ATOMS: atom_id res chain seq x y z
N MET A 1 -1.34 -35.35 -13.48
CA MET A 1 -0.39 -34.28 -13.86
C MET A 1 -0.94 -32.84 -13.78
N LYS A 2 -2.20 -32.60 -13.39
CA LYS A 2 -2.82 -31.24 -13.31
C LYS A 2 -2.25 -30.36 -12.18
N ASN A 3 -1.77 -30.96 -11.09
CA ASN A 3 -1.35 -30.23 -9.88
C ASN A 3 0.06 -29.61 -9.95
N LYS A 4 0.96 -30.11 -10.81
CA LYS A 4 2.36 -29.63 -10.86
C LYS A 4 2.45 -28.12 -11.20
N LYS A 5 1.57 -27.61 -12.06
CA LYS A 5 1.55 -26.18 -12.45
C LYS A 5 1.11 -25.27 -11.30
N ILE A 6 0.14 -25.73 -10.50
CA ILE A 6 -0.36 -25.01 -9.32
C ILE A 6 0.73 -24.92 -8.26
N TRP A 7 1.42 -26.03 -7.98
CA TRP A 7 2.54 -26.03 -7.02
C TRP A 7 3.67 -25.08 -7.44
N TRP A 8 4.02 -25.04 -8.73
CA TRP A 8 5.00 -24.07 -9.24
C TRP A 8 4.54 -22.62 -9.12
N PHE A 9 3.25 -22.36 -9.31
CA PHE A 9 2.66 -21.05 -9.11
C PHE A 9 2.76 -20.63 -7.63
N LEU A 10 2.30 -21.48 -6.72
CA LEU A 10 2.32 -21.23 -5.27
C LEU A 10 3.75 -21.02 -4.76
N LEU A 11 4.69 -21.87 -5.21
CA LEU A 11 6.09 -21.74 -4.81
C LEU A 11 6.68 -20.39 -5.22
N ARG A 12 6.39 -19.91 -6.43
CA ARG A 12 6.84 -18.59 -6.89
C ARG A 12 6.17 -17.47 -6.14
N PHE A 13 4.85 -17.56 -5.96
CA PHE A 13 4.08 -16.58 -5.22
C PHE A 13 4.61 -16.40 -3.80
N PHE A 14 4.63 -17.49 -3.02
CA PHE A 14 5.09 -17.45 -1.63
C PHE A 14 6.59 -17.19 -1.52
N GLY A 15 7.40 -17.76 -2.42
CA GLY A 15 8.85 -17.50 -2.43
C GLY A 15 9.17 -16.03 -2.66
N THR A 16 8.52 -15.39 -3.64
CA THR A 16 8.66 -13.96 -3.89
C THR A 16 8.08 -13.14 -2.74
N TYR A 17 6.88 -13.46 -2.25
CA TYR A 17 6.27 -12.78 -1.12
C TYR A 17 7.17 -12.77 0.12
N PHE A 18 7.65 -13.93 0.55
CA PHE A 18 8.51 -14.05 1.74
C PHE A 18 9.86 -13.35 1.55
N LEU A 19 10.44 -13.39 0.35
CA LEU A 19 11.69 -12.69 0.05
C LEU A 19 11.53 -11.17 0.25
N PHE A 20 10.50 -10.58 -0.36
CA PHE A 20 10.24 -9.15 -0.23
C PHE A 20 9.76 -8.76 1.17
N PHE A 21 8.93 -9.59 1.80
CA PHE A 21 8.48 -9.40 3.18
C PHE A 21 9.65 -9.40 4.17
N LEU A 22 10.61 -10.33 4.01
CA LEU A 22 11.80 -10.38 4.86
C LEU A 22 12.68 -9.14 4.63
N GLY A 23 12.91 -8.75 3.38
CA GLY A 23 13.65 -7.54 3.06
C GLY A 23 13.00 -6.29 3.67
N TYR A 24 11.68 -6.21 3.61
CA TYR A 24 10.93 -5.12 4.22
C TYR A 24 10.96 -5.17 5.76
N SER A 25 10.89 -6.36 6.36
CA SER A 25 11.01 -6.52 7.81
C SER A 25 12.38 -6.10 8.32
N ILE A 26 13.46 -6.42 7.59
CA ILE A 26 14.82 -5.96 7.90
C ILE A 26 14.91 -4.43 7.77
N PHE A 27 14.30 -3.86 6.73
CA PHE A 27 14.20 -2.42 6.58
C PHE A 27 13.50 -1.75 7.78
N LEU A 28 12.35 -2.27 8.21
CA LEU A 28 11.66 -1.76 9.41
C LEU A 28 12.54 -1.87 10.66
N MET A 29 13.17 -3.02 10.88
CA MET A 29 14.04 -3.25 12.04
C MET A 29 15.24 -2.29 12.09
N SER A 30 15.75 -1.85 10.94
CA SER A 30 16.88 -0.92 10.84
C SER A 30 16.48 0.57 10.88
N THR A 31 15.20 0.89 10.70
CA THR A 31 14.74 2.27 10.55
C THR A 31 13.81 2.74 11.67
N GLU A 32 13.06 1.83 12.29
CA GLU A 32 12.17 2.16 13.40
C GLU A 32 12.93 2.20 14.74
N THR A 33 12.49 3.07 15.65
CA THR A 33 12.98 3.11 17.03
C THR A 33 11.79 3.14 17.96
N LYS A 34 11.78 2.27 18.99
CA LYS A 34 10.68 2.19 19.96
C LYS A 34 10.99 2.85 21.30
N VAL A 35 12.26 2.93 21.68
CA VAL A 35 12.71 3.49 22.98
C VAL A 35 14.05 4.21 22.75
N PRO A 36 14.30 5.40 23.31
CA PRO A 36 13.45 6.20 24.22
C PRO A 36 12.40 7.08 23.50
N ASN A 37 12.57 7.31 22.20
CA ASN A 37 11.63 8.08 21.38
C ASN A 37 11.09 7.18 20.26
N PHE A 38 9.77 7.11 20.13
CA PHE A 38 9.15 6.37 19.04
C PHE A 38 9.37 7.11 17.72
N LYS A 39 9.94 6.41 16.73
CA LYS A 39 10.21 6.93 15.40
C LYS A 39 9.72 5.92 14.36
N SER A 40 8.74 6.34 13.56
CA SER A 40 8.22 5.56 12.43
C SER A 40 9.22 5.48 11.28
N ASP A 41 9.08 4.45 10.45
CA ASP A 41 9.94 4.25 9.30
C ASP A 41 9.81 5.40 8.26
N PRO A 42 10.85 5.64 7.44
CA PRO A 42 10.86 6.71 6.44
C PRO A 42 9.72 6.65 5.43
N ILE A 43 9.21 5.47 5.09
CA ILE A 43 8.12 5.32 4.11
C ILE A 43 6.82 5.79 4.75
N THR A 44 6.53 5.36 5.97
CA THR A 44 5.37 5.84 6.73
C THR A 44 5.42 7.36 6.91
N HIS A 45 6.60 7.92 7.21
CA HIS A 45 6.79 9.37 7.29
C HIS A 45 6.56 10.08 5.96
N HIS A 46 7.06 9.52 4.86
CA HIS A 46 6.82 10.09 3.53
C HIS A 46 5.33 10.04 3.14
N VAL A 47 4.61 8.96 3.49
CA VAL A 47 3.17 8.85 3.25
C VAL A 47 2.40 9.90 4.06
N ALA A 48 2.73 10.08 5.34
CA ALA A 48 2.11 11.11 6.17
C ALA A 48 2.39 12.51 5.63
N ALA A 49 3.64 12.81 5.26
CA ALA A 49 4.02 14.11 4.69
C ALA A 49 3.35 14.37 3.33
N SER A 50 3.26 13.37 2.46
CA SER A 50 2.59 13.50 1.15
C SER A 50 1.08 13.70 1.32
N THR A 51 0.48 13.01 2.29
CA THR A 51 -0.93 13.20 2.65
C THR A 51 -1.18 14.60 3.20
N ASN A 52 -0.31 15.08 4.09
CA ASN A 52 -0.36 16.44 4.64
C ASN A 52 -0.27 17.51 3.56
N TRP A 53 0.67 17.34 2.62
CA TRP A 53 0.81 18.22 1.47
C TRP A 53 -0.46 18.24 0.62
N LEU A 54 -1.02 17.07 0.30
CA LEU A 54 -2.24 16.95 -0.50
C LEU A 54 -3.46 17.59 0.18
N LEU A 55 -3.60 17.45 1.50
CA LEU A 55 -4.66 18.10 2.27
C LEU A 55 -4.53 19.62 2.26
N ASN A 56 -3.30 20.15 2.39
CA ASN A 56 -3.06 21.59 2.36
C ASN A 56 -3.23 22.20 0.96
N VAL A 57 -3.08 21.43 -0.12
CA VAL A 57 -3.49 21.85 -1.47
C VAL A 57 -5.00 22.16 -1.54
N TRP A 58 -5.81 21.55 -0.68
CA TRP A 58 -7.24 21.82 -0.53
C TRP A 58 -7.59 22.71 0.68
N ASP A 59 -6.62 23.48 1.19
CA ASP A 59 -6.80 24.45 2.27
C ASP A 59 -7.38 23.85 3.57
N ALA A 60 -7.06 22.58 3.85
CA ALA A 60 -7.55 21.89 5.04
C ALA A 60 -6.71 22.18 6.31
N ASN A 61 -5.75 23.10 6.27
CA ASN A 61 -4.88 23.47 7.40
C ASN A 61 -4.36 22.24 8.18
N ALA A 62 -3.74 21.31 7.44
CA ALA A 62 -3.30 20.03 7.95
C ALA A 62 -1.88 20.10 8.53
N GLN A 63 -1.64 19.36 9.61
CA GLN A 63 -0.34 19.23 10.26
C GLN A 63 -0.06 17.76 10.63
N ILE A 64 1.22 17.38 10.67
CA ILE A 64 1.64 16.05 11.11
C ILE A 64 2.65 16.13 12.26
N GLU A 65 2.59 15.16 13.16
CA GLU A 65 3.49 15.04 14.31
C GLU A 65 3.83 13.57 14.59
N GLN A 66 5.09 13.27 14.90
CA GLN A 66 5.48 11.92 15.31
C GLN A 66 4.83 11.58 16.65
N HIS A 67 4.17 10.42 16.75
CA HIS A 67 3.60 9.95 18.02
C HIS A 67 4.73 9.58 18.98
N THR A 68 4.67 10.09 20.21
CA THR A 68 5.70 9.90 21.24
C THR A 68 5.64 8.54 21.93
N GLU A 69 4.48 7.89 21.92
CA GLU A 69 4.23 6.62 22.61
C GLU A 69 3.96 5.42 21.67
N GLU A 70 3.92 5.64 20.36
CA GLU A 70 3.57 4.61 19.37
C GLU A 70 4.33 4.81 18.05
N LEU A 71 4.51 3.74 17.26
CA LEU A 71 5.07 3.81 15.91
C LEU A 71 4.03 4.34 14.91
N SER A 72 3.60 5.58 15.11
CA SER A 72 2.62 6.22 14.24
C SER A 72 2.92 7.71 14.06
N ILE A 73 2.33 8.30 13.02
CA ILE A 73 2.38 9.72 12.76
C ILE A 73 0.97 10.27 12.86
N LYS A 74 0.76 11.20 13.79
CA LYS A 74 -0.51 11.88 14.00
C LYS A 74 -0.76 12.84 12.84
N LEU A 75 -1.99 12.89 12.39
CA LEU A 75 -2.48 13.84 11.40
C LEU A 75 -3.55 14.70 12.05
N PHE A 76 -3.38 16.02 11.94
CA PHE A 76 -4.28 17.03 12.43
C PHE A 76 -4.86 17.82 11.26
N VAL A 77 -6.11 18.23 11.38
CA VAL A 77 -6.83 19.12 10.44
C VAL A 77 -7.55 20.15 11.30
N ASP A 78 -7.31 21.44 11.07
CA ASP A 78 -7.81 22.53 11.92
C ASP A 78 -7.53 22.31 13.42
N ASN A 79 -6.30 21.90 13.76
CA ASN A 79 -5.85 21.51 15.10
C ASN A 79 -6.60 20.34 15.76
N ASN A 80 -7.51 19.67 15.05
CA ASN A 80 -8.18 18.47 15.54
C ASN A 80 -7.40 17.23 15.13
N TYR A 81 -7.16 16.32 16.08
CA TYR A 81 -6.59 15.01 15.77
C TYR A 81 -7.60 14.18 14.98
N VAL A 82 -7.30 13.90 13.71
CA VAL A 82 -8.24 13.20 12.82
C VAL A 82 -7.84 11.77 12.54
N ALA A 83 -6.54 11.50 12.40
CA ALA A 83 -6.05 10.20 11.98
C ALA A 83 -4.63 9.96 12.49
N ARG A 84 -4.21 8.70 12.42
CA ARG A 84 -2.80 8.31 12.50
C ARG A 84 -2.41 7.48 11.30
N VAL A 85 -1.20 7.70 10.80
CA VAL A 85 -0.58 6.89 9.75
C VAL A 85 0.39 5.91 10.43
N ILE A 86 0.18 4.61 10.22
CA ILE A 86 1.04 3.53 10.69
C ILE A 86 1.67 2.80 9.51
N GLU A 87 2.60 1.86 9.77
CA GLU A 87 3.20 1.00 8.74
C GLU A 87 2.15 0.35 7.84
N GLY A 88 1.10 -0.24 8.41
CA GLY A 88 0.01 -0.85 7.64
C GLY A 88 -0.75 0.12 6.71
N CYS A 89 -0.59 1.44 6.89
CA CYS A 89 -1.18 2.46 6.03
C CYS A 89 -0.25 2.89 4.89
N ASN A 90 1.03 2.50 4.86
CA ASN A 90 1.99 3.03 3.89
C ASN A 90 1.97 2.32 2.51
N SER A 91 1.09 1.34 2.33
CA SER A 91 0.87 0.49 1.14
C SER A 91 1.95 -0.55 0.81
N MET A 92 3.06 -0.65 1.55
CA MET A 92 4.15 -1.57 1.23
C MET A 92 3.72 -3.04 1.23
N SER A 93 2.93 -3.49 2.21
CA SER A 93 2.45 -4.87 2.25
C SER A 93 1.55 -5.20 1.04
N ILE A 94 0.75 -4.23 0.57
CA ILE A 94 -0.08 -4.36 -0.63
C ILE A 94 0.79 -4.42 -1.90
N ILE A 95 1.82 -3.59 -2.01
CA ILE A 95 2.76 -3.59 -3.13
C ILE A 95 3.54 -4.91 -3.18
N ILE A 96 3.99 -5.43 -2.04
CA ILE A 96 4.67 -6.73 -1.94
C ILE A 96 3.75 -7.86 -2.42
N LEU A 97 2.50 -7.88 -1.95
CA LEU A 97 1.49 -8.85 -2.40
C LEU A 97 1.24 -8.76 -3.90
N PHE A 98 1.13 -7.54 -4.42
CA PHE A 98 0.96 -7.28 -5.85
C PHE A 98 2.14 -7.82 -6.67
N ILE A 99 3.37 -7.52 -6.27
CA ILE A 99 4.59 -7.99 -6.94
C ILE A 99 4.68 -9.52 -6.90
N ALA A 100 4.41 -10.14 -5.74
CA ALA A 100 4.40 -11.59 -5.59
C ALA A 100 3.40 -12.26 -6.55
N PHE A 101 2.21 -11.69 -6.70
CA PHE A 101 1.19 -12.16 -7.64
C PHE A 101 1.67 -12.09 -9.09
N ILE A 102 2.14 -10.92 -9.55
CA ILE A 102 2.53 -10.77 -10.96
C ILE A 102 3.73 -11.64 -11.32
N VAL A 103 4.68 -11.87 -10.39
CA VAL A 103 5.84 -12.76 -10.60
C VAL A 103 5.41 -14.23 -10.66
N ALA A 104 4.40 -14.62 -9.87
CA ALA A 104 3.86 -15.96 -9.92
C ALA A 104 3.26 -16.31 -11.30
N PHE A 105 2.65 -15.32 -11.97
CA PHE A 105 2.22 -15.43 -13.35
C PHE A 105 3.37 -15.21 -14.33
N LYS A 106 3.94 -16.30 -14.85
CA LYS A 106 5.06 -16.28 -15.81
C LYS A 106 4.77 -15.33 -16.99
N GLY A 107 5.50 -14.21 -17.04
CA GLY A 107 5.52 -13.24 -18.13
C GLY A 107 6.90 -13.11 -18.77
N ASP A 108 7.05 -12.13 -19.65
CA ASP A 108 8.36 -11.62 -20.08
C ASP A 108 8.96 -10.78 -18.94
N TRP A 109 10.19 -11.09 -18.53
CA TRP A 109 10.86 -10.44 -17.39
C TRP A 109 10.88 -8.92 -17.51
N LYS A 110 11.15 -8.37 -18.70
CA LYS A 110 11.17 -6.92 -18.91
C LYS A 110 9.81 -6.28 -18.64
N LYS A 111 8.74 -6.93 -19.11
CA LYS A 111 7.36 -6.47 -18.91
C LYS A 111 6.94 -6.62 -17.45
N THR A 112 7.34 -7.71 -16.79
CA THR A 112 7.08 -7.92 -15.36
C THR A 112 7.73 -6.83 -14.53
N CYS A 113 9.01 -6.53 -14.73
CA CYS A 113 9.70 -5.47 -13.97
C CYS A 113 9.07 -4.10 -14.20
N LEU A 114 8.78 -3.73 -15.46
CA LEU A 114 8.16 -2.44 -15.75
C LEU A 114 6.76 -2.32 -15.15
N PHE A 115 5.94 -3.37 -15.25
CA PHE A 115 4.61 -3.40 -14.67
C PHE A 115 4.65 -3.41 -13.13
N ALA A 116 5.65 -4.06 -12.52
CA ALA A 116 5.87 -4.04 -11.08
C ALA A 116 6.16 -2.62 -10.58
N ILE A 117 7.06 -1.90 -11.26
CA ILE A 117 7.47 -0.55 -10.88
C ILE A 117 6.31 0.44 -11.06
N ILE A 118 5.68 0.45 -12.25
CA ILE A 118 4.56 1.35 -12.52
C ILE A 118 3.37 1.01 -11.63
N GLY A 119 3.01 -0.26 -11.52
CA GLY A 119 1.91 -0.73 -10.66
C GLY A 119 2.15 -0.37 -9.20
N GLY A 120 3.33 -0.67 -8.66
CA GLY A 120 3.71 -0.31 -7.29
C GLY A 120 3.64 1.20 -7.03
N PHE A 121 4.18 2.00 -7.95
CA PHE A 121 4.10 3.46 -7.86
C PHE A 121 2.66 3.98 -7.88
N THR A 122 1.82 3.45 -8.76
CA THR A 122 0.41 3.86 -8.82
C THR A 122 -0.40 3.43 -7.59
N ILE A 123 -0.14 2.24 -7.04
CA ILE A 123 -0.72 1.79 -5.77
C ILE A 123 -0.36 2.75 -4.64
N TYR A 124 0.92 3.16 -4.57
CA TYR A 124 1.40 4.13 -3.60
C TYR A 124 0.67 5.48 -3.69
N LEU A 125 0.51 6.02 -4.91
CA LEU A 125 -0.23 7.26 -5.13
C LEU A 125 -1.71 7.15 -4.72
N VAL A 126 -2.40 6.09 -5.17
CA VAL A 126 -3.80 5.84 -4.80
C VAL A 126 -3.95 5.74 -3.28
N ASN A 127 -2.99 5.15 -2.60
CA ASN A 127 -2.99 5.06 -1.14
C ASN A 127 -2.86 6.43 -0.45
N ILE A 128 -1.98 7.32 -0.93
CA ILE A 128 -1.90 8.70 -0.38
C ILE A 128 -3.24 9.42 -0.55
N ILE A 129 -3.83 9.36 -1.75
CA ILE A 129 -5.12 10.00 -2.03
C ILE A 129 -6.21 9.39 -1.13
N ARG A 130 -6.22 8.07 -0.93
CA ARG A 130 -7.14 7.38 -0.01
C ARG A 130 -7.04 7.94 1.42
N ILE A 131 -5.83 8.09 1.96
CA ILE A 131 -5.64 8.60 3.33
C ILE A 131 -6.10 10.06 3.42
N ALA A 132 -5.78 10.89 2.43
CA ALA A 132 -6.23 12.28 2.40
C ALA A 132 -7.76 12.39 2.36
N MET A 133 -8.41 11.63 1.48
CA MET A 133 -9.88 11.59 1.40
C MET A 133 -10.52 11.09 2.71
N LEU A 134 -9.90 10.11 3.37
CA LEU A 134 -10.36 9.61 4.67
C LEU A 134 -10.22 10.68 5.76
N ALA A 135 -9.07 11.35 5.85
CA ALA A 135 -8.84 12.41 6.82
C ALA A 135 -9.84 13.56 6.66
N TYR A 136 -10.05 14.02 5.42
CA TYR A 136 -11.07 15.02 5.11
C TYR A 136 -12.48 14.51 5.45
N GLY A 137 -12.79 13.26 5.07
CA GLY A 137 -14.06 12.62 5.35
C GLY A 137 -14.40 12.54 6.85
N MET A 138 -13.41 12.28 7.70
CA MET A 138 -13.59 12.22 9.15
C MET A 138 -13.90 13.58 9.79
N VAL A 139 -13.51 14.69 9.17
CA VAL A 139 -13.86 16.03 9.66
C VAL A 139 -15.28 16.41 9.25
N TYR A 140 -15.61 16.28 7.97
CA TYR A 140 -16.83 16.82 7.39
C TYR A 140 -18.01 15.82 7.37
N PHE A 141 -17.72 14.51 7.40
CA PHE A 141 -18.71 13.44 7.24
C PHE A 141 -18.69 12.44 8.40
N LYS A 142 -18.55 12.90 9.65
CA LYS A 142 -18.51 12.08 10.88
C LYS A 142 -19.60 11.01 10.96
N LYS A 143 -20.82 11.31 10.49
CA LYS A 143 -21.95 10.36 10.45
C LYS A 143 -21.64 9.07 9.66
N TYR A 144 -20.71 9.14 8.71
CA TYR A 144 -20.35 8.03 7.83
C TYR A 144 -18.98 7.42 8.16
N GLU A 145 -18.39 7.75 9.30
CA GLU A 145 -17.04 7.33 9.69
C GLU A 145 -16.82 5.81 9.53
N ILE A 146 -17.73 4.99 10.08
CA ILE A 146 -17.67 3.53 9.99
C ILE A 146 -17.68 3.07 8.52
N ILE A 147 -18.58 3.61 7.71
CA ILE A 147 -18.72 3.21 6.30
C ILE A 147 -17.49 3.64 5.50
N LEU A 148 -16.98 4.84 5.75
CA LEU A 148 -15.80 5.38 5.08
C LEU A 148 -14.56 4.54 5.44
N HIS A 149 -14.27 4.38 6.74
CA HIS A 149 -13.06 3.75 7.24
C HIS A 149 -13.05 2.23 7.05
N ASP A 150 -14.15 1.54 7.33
CA ASP A 150 -14.16 0.07 7.38
C ASP A 150 -14.54 -0.58 6.05
N LEU A 151 -15.22 0.16 5.16
CA LEU A 151 -15.72 -0.38 3.91
C LEU A 151 -15.16 0.35 2.68
N LEU A 152 -15.47 1.63 2.51
CA LEU A 152 -15.23 2.32 1.25
C LEU A 152 -13.74 2.44 0.95
N PHE A 153 -12.96 3.03 1.86
CA PHE A 153 -11.55 3.29 1.59
C PHE A 153 -10.70 2.01 1.50
N PRO A 154 -10.91 0.94 2.31
CA PRO A 154 -10.29 -0.35 2.05
C PRO A 154 -10.69 -0.94 0.70
N ALA A 155 -11.98 -0.89 0.32
CA ALA A 155 -12.45 -1.43 -0.95
C ALA A 155 -11.79 -0.75 -2.17
N VAL A 156 -11.53 0.56 -2.10
CA VAL A 156 -10.86 1.31 -3.18
C VAL A 156 -9.47 0.74 -3.48
N ILE A 157 -8.62 0.56 -2.46
CA ILE A 157 -7.24 0.07 -2.69
C ILE A 157 -7.22 -1.40 -3.14
N TYR A 158 -8.05 -2.25 -2.54
CA TYR A 158 -8.13 -3.66 -2.93
C TYR A 158 -8.75 -3.84 -4.32
N GLY A 159 -9.78 -3.06 -4.66
CA GLY A 159 -10.36 -3.04 -5.99
C GLY A 159 -9.38 -2.57 -7.05
N TYR A 160 -8.55 -1.56 -6.74
CA TYR A 160 -7.50 -1.09 -7.63
C TYR A 160 -6.42 -2.15 -7.89
N VAL A 161 -5.94 -2.82 -6.85
CA VAL A 161 -4.96 -3.91 -6.98
C VAL A 161 -5.54 -5.07 -7.78
N PHE A 162 -6.79 -5.44 -7.52
CA PHE A 162 -7.47 -6.48 -8.28
C PHE A 162 -7.58 -6.11 -9.77
N LEU A 163 -7.90 -4.86 -10.10
CA LEU A 163 -7.92 -4.37 -11.47
C LEU A 163 -6.52 -4.50 -12.13
N LEU A 164 -5.46 -4.13 -11.43
CA LEU A 164 -4.09 -4.30 -11.93
C LEU A 164 -3.74 -5.78 -12.17
N TRP A 165 -4.18 -6.69 -11.30
CA TRP A 165 -4.03 -8.14 -11.52
C TRP A 165 -4.76 -8.63 -12.76
N VAL A 166 -6.01 -8.20 -12.96
CA VAL A 166 -6.79 -8.53 -14.16
C VAL A 166 -6.08 -8.03 -15.42
N ILE A 167 -5.57 -6.78 -15.39
CA ILE A 167 -4.79 -6.21 -16.50
C ILE A 167 -3.53 -7.04 -16.78
N TRP A 168 -2.77 -7.39 -15.74
CA TRP A 168 -1.56 -8.21 -15.85
C TRP A 168 -1.84 -9.56 -16.51
N VAL A 169 -2.82 -10.30 -15.97
CA VAL A 169 -3.17 -11.64 -16.44
C VAL A 169 -3.63 -11.61 -17.90
N ASN A 170 -4.47 -10.63 -18.26
CA ASN A 170 -5.06 -10.57 -19.60
C ASN A 170 -4.12 -10.03 -20.69
N ARG A 171 -3.23 -9.08 -20.37
CA ARG A 171 -2.43 -8.37 -21.39
C ARG A 171 -0.96 -8.78 -21.44
N PHE A 172 -0.40 -9.26 -20.33
CA PHE A 172 1.06 -9.41 -20.21
C PHE A 172 1.50 -10.83 -19.82
N SER A 173 0.66 -11.59 -19.11
CA SER A 173 0.99 -12.96 -18.73
C SER A 173 0.98 -13.92 -19.92
N ASN A 174 1.85 -14.94 -19.89
CA ASN A 174 1.90 -15.97 -20.94
C ASN A 174 0.76 -17.01 -20.83
N LEU A 175 -0.22 -16.80 -19.95
CA LEU A 175 -1.37 -17.72 -19.84
C LEU A 175 -2.14 -17.80 -21.16
N LYS A 176 -2.41 -16.65 -21.80
CA LYS A 176 -3.20 -16.60 -23.04
C LYS A 176 -2.44 -17.08 -24.27
N LYS A 177 -1.11 -16.92 -24.30
CA LYS A 177 -0.24 -17.42 -25.38
C LYS A 177 -0.11 -18.95 -25.44
N ARG A 178 -0.56 -19.67 -24.40
CA ARG A 178 -0.41 -21.13 -24.31
C ARG A 178 -1.67 -21.91 -24.74
N THR A 179 -2.75 -21.19 -25.04
CA THR A 179 -4.08 -21.71 -25.43
C THR A 179 -4.49 -21.30 -26.84
N SER A 180 -3.62 -20.62 -27.59
CA SER A 180 -3.69 -20.42 -29.03
C SER A 180 -2.55 -21.14 -29.70
#